data_AF-A0A0Q5V6T6-F1
#
_entry.id   AF-A0A0Q5V6T6-F1
#
_cell.length_a   1.000
_cell.length_b   1.000
_cell.length_c   1.000
_cell.angle_alpha   90.00
_cell.angle_beta   90.00
_cell.angle_gamma   90.00
#
_symmetry.space_group_name_H-M   'P 1'
#
loop_
_entity.id
_entity.type
_entity.pdbx_description
1 polymer ?
#
loop_
_entity_poly.entity_id
_entity_poly.type
_entity_poly.pdbx_seq_one_letter_code
_entity_poly.pdbx_strand_id
1 'polypeptide(L)'
;MQLHLRSPQTDHIDRYQIHHPSLDTEIEEPLDVLTDMQRARKIRCLGSSTFLPSRVVQAQWVASVRQSDSFFTEQPPYAMLVRGIERQLLPGA
;
A
#
# COMPACT_ATOMS: atom_id res chain seq x y z
N MET A 1 -9.43 -0.82 -14.28
CA MET A 1 -10.18 0.11 -13.40
C MET A 1 -9.55 1.49 -13.48
N GLN A 2 -10.22 2.53 -13.99
CA GLN A 2 -9.67 3.90 -14.05
C GLN A 2 -10.15 4.73 -12.86
N LEU A 3 -9.24 5.13 -11.97
CA LEU A 3 -9.51 6.15 -10.96
C LEU A 3 -9.50 7.52 -11.62
N HIS A 4 -10.65 8.21 -11.62
CA HIS A 4 -10.76 9.61 -12.02
C HIS A 4 -10.39 10.50 -10.83
N LEU A 5 -9.24 11.18 -10.93
CA LEU A 5 -8.87 12.24 -10.02
C LEU A 5 -9.76 13.46 -10.32
N ARG A 6 -10.88 13.62 -9.60
CA ARG A 6 -11.64 14.87 -9.61
C ARG A 6 -11.03 15.83 -8.57
N SER A 7 -9.96 16.51 -9.01
CA SER A 7 -9.31 17.74 -8.53
C SER A 7 -9.17 18.01 -7.01
N PRO A 8 -7.92 18.16 -6.54
CA PRO A 8 -7.36 19.42 -6.08
C PRO A 8 -6.52 20.03 -7.22
N GLN A 9 -6.00 21.25 -7.08
CA GLN A 9 -5.19 21.98 -8.09
C GLN A 9 -3.82 21.33 -8.41
N THR A 10 -3.73 20.01 -8.38
CA THR A 10 -2.55 19.18 -8.56
C THR A 10 -2.84 18.07 -9.57
N ASP A 11 -1.83 17.76 -10.37
CA ASP A 11 -1.82 16.69 -11.37
C ASP A 11 -1.43 15.32 -10.77
N HIS A 12 -1.02 15.29 -9.50
CA HIS A 12 -0.53 14.09 -8.82
C HIS A 12 -0.90 14.02 -7.33
N ILE A 13 -0.83 12.81 -6.78
CA ILE A 13 -0.94 12.50 -5.35
C ILE A 13 0.43 12.05 -4.84
N ASP A 14 0.88 12.55 -3.68
CA ASP A 14 2.17 12.10 -3.11
C ASP A 14 2.12 10.64 -2.65
N ARG A 15 1.12 10.25 -1.86
CA ARG A 15 0.91 8.86 -1.46
C ARG A 15 -0.50 8.41 -1.76
N TYR A 16 -0.63 7.32 -2.50
CA TYR A 16 -1.90 6.61 -2.62
C TYR A 16 -1.91 5.39 -1.69
N GLN A 17 -2.92 5.29 -0.83
CA GLN A 17 -3.04 4.24 0.17
C GLN A 17 -4.22 3.31 -0.16
N ILE A 18 -3.96 2.01 -0.25
CA ILE A 18 -5.04 1.01 -0.26
C ILE A 18 -5.63 0.96 1.14
N HIS A 19 -6.84 1.49 1.29
CA HIS A 19 -7.49 1.64 2.58
C HIS A 19 -7.85 0.30 3.23
N HIS A 20 -8.35 -0.66 2.44
CA HIS A 20 -8.64 -2.01 2.90
C HIS A 20 -8.16 -3.03 1.85
N PRO A 21 -7.38 -4.06 2.25
CA PRO A 21 -7.03 -5.15 1.35
C PRO A 21 -8.28 -5.91 0.91
N SER A 22 -8.43 -6.09 -0.40
CA SER A 22 -9.36 -7.10 -0.94
C SER A 22 -8.76 -8.48 -0.67
N LEU A 23 -9.51 -9.36 0.00
CA LEU A 23 -9.07 -10.73 0.25
C LEU A 23 -9.17 -11.60 -1.02
N ASP A 24 -10.07 -11.24 -1.93
CA ASP A 24 -10.36 -11.93 -3.19
C ASP A 24 -9.41 -11.53 -4.32
N THR A 25 -8.53 -10.57 -4.07
CA THR A 25 -7.56 -10.07 -5.04
C THR A 25 -6.15 -10.49 -4.62
N GLU A 26 -5.42 -11.09 -5.57
CA GLU A 26 -3.99 -11.37 -5.42
C GLU A 26 -3.21 -10.06 -5.29
N ILE A 27 -2.09 -10.05 -4.57
CA ILE A 27 -1.41 -8.78 -4.25
C ILE A 27 -0.67 -8.18 -5.45
N GLU A 28 -0.39 -9.04 -6.43
CA GLU A 28 0.22 -8.77 -7.71
C GLU A 28 -0.58 -7.74 -8.50
N GLU A 29 -1.90 -7.92 -8.62
CA GLU A 29 -2.78 -7.04 -9.39
C GLU A 29 -2.76 -5.58 -8.89
N PRO A 30 -3.01 -5.28 -7.59
CA PRO A 30 -2.95 -3.91 -7.10
C PRO A 30 -1.52 -3.34 -7.15
N LEU A 31 -0.47 -4.14 -6.98
CA LEU A 31 0.90 -3.66 -7.15
C LEU A 31 1.18 -3.26 -8.61
N ASP A 32 0.74 -4.06 -9.58
CA ASP A 32 0.89 -3.75 -11.01
C ASP A 32 0.13 -2.46 -11.37
N VAL A 33 -1.13 -2.34 -10.93
CA VAL A 33 -1.96 -1.15 -11.17
C VAL A 33 -1.34 0.11 -10.56
N LEU A 34 -0.89 0.03 -9.31
CA LEU A 34 -0.29 1.18 -8.63
C LEU A 34 1.08 1.53 -9.21
N THR A 35 1.86 0.54 -9.65
CA THR A 35 3.13 0.76 -10.36
C THR A 35 2.89 1.53 -11.67
N ASP A 36 1.85 1.16 -12.43
CA ASP A 36 1.50 1.89 -13.65
C ASP A 36 1.03 3.31 -13.36
N MET A 37 0.30 3.53 -12.26
CA MET A 37 -0.06 4.89 -11.82
C MET A 37 1.16 5.72 -11.43
N GLN A 38 2.16 5.12 -10.80
CA GLN A 38 3.40 5.78 -10.43
C GLN A 38 4.24 6.14 -11.66
N ARG A 39 4.37 5.20 -12.62
CA ARG A 39 5.00 5.44 -13.93
C ARG A 39 4.32 6.55 -14.71
N ALA A 40 2.99 6.60 -14.66
CA ALA A 40 2.17 7.68 -15.24
C ALA A 40 2.23 9.00 -14.46
N ARG A 41 3.06 9.09 -13.40
CA ARG A 41 3.23 10.27 -12.53
C ARG A 41 1.96 10.73 -11.82
N LYS A 42 0.93 9.88 -11.74
CA LYS A 42 -0.31 10.17 -11.01
C LYS A 42 -0.12 10.03 -9.50
N ILE A 43 0.80 9.16 -9.08
CA ILE A 43 1.18 8.97 -7.69
C ILE A 43 2.71 9.00 -7.52
N ARG A 44 3.24 9.42 -6.37
CA ARG A 44 4.68 9.32 -6.07
C ARG A 44 5.02 8.03 -5.34
N CYS A 45 4.22 7.66 -4.36
CA CYS A 45 4.45 6.52 -3.49
C CYS A 45 3.19 5.68 -3.29
N LEU A 46 3.40 4.36 -3.15
CA LEU A 46 2.37 3.40 -2.80
C LEU A 46 2.33 3.22 -1.28
N GLY A 47 1.14 3.06 -0.71
CA GLY A 47 0.96 2.69 0.69
C GLY A 47 -0.21 1.73 0.90
N SER A 48 -0.23 1.11 2.06
CA SER A 48 -1.30 0.22 2.51
C SER A 48 -1.83 0.68 3.87
N SER A 49 -3.04 0.26 4.19
CA SER A 49 -3.66 0.49 5.49
C SER A 49 -4.35 -0.79 5.91
N THR A 50 -4.21 -1.17 7.17
CA THR A 50 -4.91 -2.33 7.75
C THR A 50 -4.55 -3.66 7.10
N PHE A 51 -3.36 -3.77 6.51
CA PHE A 51 -2.90 -5.04 5.94
C PHE A 51 -2.45 -6.00 7.03
N LEU A 52 -2.72 -7.29 6.84
CA LEU A 52 -2.10 -8.34 7.64
C LEU A 52 -0.58 -8.31 7.43
N PRO A 53 0.25 -8.55 8.46
CA PRO A 53 1.71 -8.56 8.30
C PRO A 53 2.18 -9.52 7.21
N SER A 54 1.54 -10.68 7.08
CA SER A 54 1.83 -11.65 6.03
C SER A 54 1.60 -11.09 4.62
N ARG A 55 0.56 -10.29 4.43
CA ARG A 55 0.27 -9.61 3.15
C ARG A 55 1.25 -8.47 2.89
N VAL A 56 1.70 -7.75 3.91
CA VAL A 56 2.78 -6.75 3.77
C VAL A 56 4.07 -7.42 3.32
N VAL A 57 4.47 -8.51 3.97
CA VAL A 57 5.66 -9.30 3.59
C VAL A 57 5.52 -9.86 2.18
N GLN A 58 4.34 -10.40 1.85
CA GLN A 58 4.06 -10.90 0.49
C GLN A 58 4.22 -9.78 -0.54
N ALA A 59 3.68 -8.58 -0.28
CA ALA A 59 3.81 -7.44 -1.19
C ALA A 59 5.29 -7.02 -1.40
N GLN A 60 6.09 -7.03 -0.33
CA GLN A 60 7.53 -6.75 -0.42
C GLN A 60 8.26 -7.83 -1.23
N TRP A 61 7.94 -9.09 -0.98
CA TRP A 61 8.52 -10.22 -1.71
C TRP A 61 8.18 -10.16 -3.20
N VAL A 62 6.91 -10.00 -3.55
CA VAL A 62 6.45 -9.92 -4.94
C VAL A 62 7.14 -8.77 -5.68
N ALA A 63 7.22 -7.60 -5.06
CA ALA A 63 7.92 -6.45 -5.62
C ALA A 63 9.41 -6.74 -5.86
N SER A 64 10.07 -7.42 -4.91
CA SER A 64 11.49 -7.80 -5.04
C SER A 64 11.75 -8.75 -6.21
N VAL A 65 10.89 -9.76 -6.39
CA VAL A 65 11.01 -10.75 -7.48
C VAL A 65 10.74 -10.11 -8.83
N ARG A 66 9.79 -9.16 -8.90
CA ARG A 66 9.36 -8.49 -10.12
C ARG A 66 10.15 -7.22 -10.45
N GLN A 67 11.08 -6.82 -9.59
CA GLN A 67 11.83 -5.57 -9.71
C GLN A 67 10.89 -4.34 -9.85
N SER A 68 9.78 -4.35 -9.10
CA SER A 68 8.81 -3.25 -9.03
C SER A 68 8.83 -2.60 -7.66
N ASP A 69 8.14 -1.46 -7.52
CA ASP A 69 7.96 -0.82 -6.22
C ASP A 69 6.91 -1.56 -5.38
N SER A 70 7.09 -1.51 -4.06
CA SER A 70 6.13 -2.03 -3.07
C SER A 70 5.50 -0.90 -2.26
N PHE A 71 4.68 -1.27 -1.26
CA PHE A 71 4.17 -0.30 -0.30
C PHE A 71 5.33 0.28 0.52
N PHE A 72 5.49 1.60 0.47
CA PHE A 72 6.48 2.31 1.28
C PHE A 72 6.06 2.40 2.74
N THR A 73 4.76 2.35 3.00
CA THR A 73 4.19 2.63 4.31
C THR A 73 2.95 1.81 4.59
N GLU A 74 2.75 1.51 5.86
CA GLU A 74 1.54 0.94 6.42
C GLU A 74 0.88 2.01 7.34
N GLN A 75 -0.45 2.14 7.27
CA GLN A 75 -1.23 2.98 8.18
C GLN A 75 -2.12 2.10 9.09
N PRO A 76 -1.58 1.55 10.18
CA PRO A 76 -2.33 0.65 11.03
C PRO A 76 -3.12 1.42 12.10
N PRO A 77 -4.19 0.85 12.65
CA PRO A 77 -4.82 1.39 13.86
C PRO A 77 -3.84 1.26 15.04
N TYR A 78 -3.50 2.40 15.64
CA TYR A 78 -2.62 2.43 16.80
C TYR A 78 -3.06 3.51 17.79
N ALA A 79 -3.33 3.09 19.03
CA ALA A 79 -3.73 3.96 20.13
C ALA A 79 -3.37 3.29 21.47
N MET A 80 -3.44 4.01 22.59
CA MET A 80 -3.15 3.44 23.92
C MET A 80 -3.93 2.15 24.22
N LEU A 81 -5.17 2.05 23.76
CA LEU A 81 -6.03 0.88 23.93
C LEU A 81 -6.00 -0.09 22.73
N VAL A 82 -5.35 0.28 21.63
CA VAL A 82 -5.27 -0.50 20.39
C VAL A 82 -3.80 -0.63 19.99
N ARG A 83 -3.12 -1.61 20.58
CA ARG A 83 -1.66 -1.83 20.42
C ARG A 83 -1.30 -3.14 19.71
N GLY A 84 -2.27 -3.77 19.04
CA GLY A 84 -2.09 -5.10 18.43
C GLY A 84 -0.93 -5.17 17.42
N ILE A 85 -0.67 -4.05 16.73
CA ILE A 85 0.39 -3.96 15.71
C ILE A 85 1.80 -4.10 16.28
N GLU A 86 2.01 -3.86 17.57
CA GLU A 86 3.33 -3.99 18.19
C GLU A 86 3.82 -5.43 18.12
N ARG A 87 2.91 -6.40 18.29
CA ARG A 87 3.23 -7.83 18.26
C ARG A 87 3.37 -8.39 16.85
N GLN A 88 2.91 -7.65 15.85
CA GLN A 88 2.59 -8.21 14.54
C GLN A 88 3.33 -7.52 13.40
N LEU A 89 3.50 -6.21 13.48
CA LEU A 89 3.96 -5.38 12.37
C LEU A 89 5.17 -4.50 12.74
N LEU A 90 5.20 -3.95 13.97
CA LEU A 90 6.34 -3.13 14.40
C LEU A 90 7.54 -4.02 14.80
N PRO A 91 8.78 -3.59 14.51
CA PRO A 91 9.97 -4.31 14.96
C PRO A 91 10.12 -4.26 16.49
N GLY A 92 10.43 -5.40 17.12
CA GLY A 92 10.90 -5.46 18.50
C GLY A 92 9.82 -5.53 19.59
N ALA A 93 8.79 -6.36 19.40
CA ALA A 93 7.96 -6.83 20.52
C ALA A 93 8.78 -7.58 21.57
#